data_AF-A0A7C7PM50-F1
#
_entry.id   AF-A0A7C7PM50-F1
#
_cell.length_a   1.000
_cell.length_b   1.000
_cell.length_c   1.000
_cell.angle_alpha   90.00
_cell.angle_beta   90.00
_cell.angle_gamma   90.00
#
_symmetry.space_group_name_H-M   'P 1'
#
loop_
_entity.id
_entity.type
_entity.pdbx_description
1 polymer ?
#
loop_
_entity_poly.entity_id
_entity_poly.type
_entity_poly.pdbx_seq_one_letter_code
_entity_poly.pdbx_strand_id
1 'polypeptide(L)' 'MCCFIIGLTGISQDDVDSAPLWDEVLGDVAAFIGKYPMVGHRVGFDAGFLKSHNAPAKGALYDTYELAAVLLPGS' A
#
# COMPACT_ATOMS: atom_id res chain seq x y z
N MET A 1 -20.09 16.34 -11.42
CA MET A 1 -19.07 16.14 -10.36
C MET A 1 -18.15 15.06 -10.88
N CYS A 2 -16.99 15.42 -11.43
CA CYS A 2 -16.00 14.43 -11.86
C CYS A 2 -15.60 13.53 -10.67
N CYS A 3 -15.16 12.30 -10.95
CA CYS A 3 -14.97 11.21 -9.99
C CYS A 3 -14.03 11.56 -8.81
N PHE A 4 -14.49 11.37 -7.56
CA PHE A 4 -13.73 11.62 -6.31
C PHE A 4 -12.35 10.93 -6.30
N ILE A 5 -12.28 9.68 -6.78
CA ILE A 5 -11.04 8.90 -6.78
C ILE A 5 -10.00 9.48 -7.74
N ILE A 6 -10.42 9.92 -8.93
CA ILE A 6 -9.53 10.59 -9.89
C ILE A 6 -9.00 11.88 -9.28
N GLY A 7 -9.86 12.69 -8.65
CA GLY A 7 -9.44 13.93 -8.00
C GLY A 7 -8.47 13.74 -6.84
N LEU A 8 -8.58 12.62 -6.11
CA LEU A 8 -7.71 12.30 -4.97
C LEU A 8 -6.37 11.71 -5.39
N THR A 9 -6.38 10.80 -6.37
CA THR A 9 -5.21 9.96 -6.72
C THR A 9 -4.49 10.42 -7.98
N GLY A 10 -5.17 11.14 -8.87
CA GLY A 10 -4.68 11.46 -10.21
C GLY A 10 -4.70 10.30 -11.20
N ILE A 11 -5.11 9.09 -10.78
CA ILE A 11 -5.19 7.91 -11.64
C ILE A 11 -6.49 7.99 -12.45
N SER A 12 -6.38 8.04 -13.77
CA SER A 12 -7.50 8.10 -14.70
C SER A 12 -8.06 6.71 -15.03
N GLN A 13 -9.21 6.67 -15.72
CA GLN A 13 -9.78 5.41 -16.20
C GLN A 13 -8.87 4.75 -17.25
N ASP A 14 -8.29 5.54 -18.16
CA ASP A 14 -7.41 5.03 -19.22
C ASP A 14 -6.12 4.38 -18.65
N ASP A 15 -5.62 4.89 -17.51
CA ASP A 15 -4.46 4.33 -16.82
C ASP A 15 -4.74 2.90 -16.32
N VAL A 16 -5.95 2.63 -15.82
CA VAL A 16 -6.32 1.33 -15.25
C VAL A 16 -6.93 0.38 -16.29
N ASP A 17 -7.52 0.90 -17.37
CA ASP A 17 -8.03 0.09 -18.48
C ASP A 17 -6.91 -0.66 -19.21
N SER A 18 -5.71 -0.07 -19.24
CA SER A 18 -4.50 -0.64 -19.87
C SER A 18 -3.56 -1.33 -18.89
N ALA A 19 -3.85 -1.27 -17.59
CA ALA A 19 -3.02 -1.88 -16.55
C ALA A 19 -3.22 -3.41 -16.49
N PRO A 20 -2.19 -4.17 -16.07
CA PRO A 20 -2.35 -5.58 -15.75
C PRO A 20 -3.39 -5.81 -14.66
N LEU A 21 -4.07 -6.95 -14.71
CA LEU A 21 -4.92 -7.41 -13.63
C LEU A 21 -4.08 -7.74 -12.39
N TRP A 22 -4.71 -7.65 -11.21
CA TRP A 22 -4.05 -7.96 -9.95
C TRP A 22 -3.38 -9.34 -9.94
N ASP A 23 -4.06 -10.37 -10.44
CA ASP A 23 -3.54 -11.74 -10.44
C ASP A 23 -2.30 -11.91 -11.33
N GLU A 24 -2.14 -11.05 -12.35
CA GLU A 24 -0.96 -11.05 -13.23
C GLU A 24 0.28 -10.49 -12.53
N VAL A 25 0.11 -9.57 -11.56
CA VAL A 25 1.21 -8.92 -10.83
C VAL A 25 1.40 -9.45 -9.41
N LEU A 26 0.45 -10.24 -8.89
CA LEU A 26 0.48 -10.76 -7.52
C LEU A 26 1.78 -11.51 -7.20
N GLY A 27 2.27 -12.32 -8.14
CA GLY A 27 3.51 -13.08 -7.97
C GLY A 27 4.71 -12.18 -7.75
N ASP A 28 4.84 -11.13 -8.56
CA ASP A 28 5.93 -10.15 -8.50
C ASP A 28 5.86 -9.33 -7.22
N VAL A 29 4.66 -8.88 -6.83
CA VAL A 29 4.43 -8.16 -5.57
C VAL A 29 4.80 -9.03 -4.37
N ALA A 30 4.34 -10.30 -4.35
CA ALA A 30 4.64 -11.23 -3.26
C ALA A 30 6.15 -11.56 -3.16
N ALA A 31 6.83 -11.69 -4.30
CA ALA A 31 8.27 -11.88 -4.37
C ALA A 31 9.03 -10.65 -3.88
N PHE A 32 8.60 -9.45 -4.28
CA PHE A 32 9.16 -8.18 -3.85
C PHE A 32 9.06 -7.98 -2.33
N ILE A 33 7.89 -8.22 -1.74
CA ILE A 33 7.69 -8.15 -0.28
C ILE A 33 8.53 -9.22 0.43
N GLY A 34 8.54 -10.44 -0.12
CA GLY A 34 9.34 -11.55 0.39
C GLY A 34 9.07 -11.85 1.87
N LYS A 35 10.14 -11.90 2.67
CA LYS A 35 10.09 -12.06 4.14
C LYS A 35 10.60 -10.81 4.87
N TYR A 36 10.73 -9.70 4.15
CA TYR A 36 11.29 -8.47 4.69
C TYR A 36 10.27 -7.74 5.56
N PRO A 37 10.73 -6.96 6.56
CA PRO A 37 9.83 -6.05 7.27
C PRO A 37 9.32 -4.96 6.32
N MET A 38 8.08 -4.53 6.52
CA MET A 38 7.51 -3.39 5.80
C MET A 38 7.55 -2.15 6.66
N VAL A 39 7.97 -1.05 6.04
CA VAL A 39 8.07 0.27 6.67
C VAL A 39 7.21 1.23 5.88
N GLY A 40 6.32 1.96 6.55
CA GLY A 40 5.41 2.89 5.89
C GLY A 40 4.70 3.79 6.89
N HIS A 41 4.01 4.82 6.40
CA HIS A 41 3.28 5.77 7.24
C HIS A 41 1.82 5.34 7.36
N ARG A 42 1.36 4.95 8.55
CA ARG A 42 0.10 4.19 8.73
C ARG A 42 0.11 2.84 8.02
N VAL A 43 1.26 2.16 8.03
CA VAL A 43 1.55 0.96 7.23
C VAL A 43 0.56 -0.21 7.45
N GLY A 44 -0.15 -0.23 8.57
CA GLY A 44 -1.22 -1.20 8.82
C GLY A 44 -2.35 -1.12 7.79
N PHE A 45 -2.60 0.05 7.22
CA PHE A 45 -3.57 0.24 6.14
C PHE A 45 -3.15 -0.51 4.88
N ASP A 46 -1.94 -0.26 4.37
CA ASP A 46 -1.39 -0.90 3.17
C ASP A 46 -1.25 -2.42 3.36
N ALA A 47 -0.72 -2.85 4.51
CA ALA A 47 -0.58 -4.27 4.82
C ALA A 47 -1.95 -4.98 4.91
N GLY A 48 -2.98 -4.30 5.42
CA GLY A 48 -4.35 -4.78 5.41
C GLY A 48 -4.92 -4.93 4.00
N PHE A 49 -4.69 -3.93 3.14
CA PHE A 49 -5.11 -3.94 1.74
C PHE A 49 -4.43 -5.08 0.94
N LEU A 50 -3.12 -5.24 1.09
CA LEU A 50 -2.38 -6.33 0.43
C LEU A 50 -2.85 -7.71 0.94
N LYS A 51 -3.10 -7.85 2.25
CA LYS A 51 -3.64 -9.08 2.84
C LYS A 51 -5.02 -9.43 2.27
N SER A 52 -5.92 -8.46 2.08
CA SER A 52 -7.24 -8.72 1.49
C SER A 52 -7.17 -9.13 0.01
N HIS A 53 -6.03 -8.89 -0.64
CA HIS A 53 -5.74 -9.26 -2.03
C HIS A 53 -4.72 -10.43 -2.13
N ASN A 54 -4.64 -11.30 -1.12
CA ASN A 54 -3.77 -12.48 -1.10
C ASN A 54 -2.26 -12.23 -1.15
N ALA A 55 -1.80 -11.01 -0.82
CA ALA A 55 -0.38 -10.66 -0.67
C ALA A 55 -0.02 -10.28 0.78
N PRO A 56 -0.22 -11.16 1.79
CA PRO A 56 0.01 -10.78 3.18
C PRO A 56 1.48 -10.47 3.47
N ALA A 57 1.69 -9.44 4.30
CA ALA A 57 2.94 -9.19 5.00
C ALA A 57 3.44 -10.46 5.71
N LYS A 58 4.70 -10.83 5.51
CA LYS A 58 5.34 -11.93 6.24
C LYS A 58 6.35 -11.47 7.30
N GLY A 59 6.86 -10.24 7.15
CA GLY A 59 7.75 -9.60 8.12
C GLY A 59 7.00 -8.70 9.10
N ALA A 60 7.78 -8.09 10.01
CA ALA A 60 7.25 -7.08 10.93
C ALA A 60 6.76 -5.83 10.19
N LEU A 61 5.79 -5.13 10.78
CA LEU A 61 5.33 -3.83 10.32
C LEU A 61 5.94 -2.74 11.20
N TYR A 62 6.60 -1.76 10.58
CA TYR A 62 7.12 -0.58 11.26
C TYR A 62 6.39 0.66 10.77
N ASP A 63 5.59 1.24 11.66
CA ASP A 63 4.78 2.41 11.34
C ASP A 63 5.54 3.70 11.61
N THR A 64 5.81 4.47 10.56
CA THR A 64 6.53 5.74 10.67
C THR A 64 5.64 6.87 11.18
N TYR A 65 4.31 6.74 11.15
CA TYR A 65 3.41 7.68 11.81
C TYR A 65 3.53 7.55 13.34
N GLU A 66 3.47 6.32 13.85
CA GLU A 66 3.68 6.05 15.27
C GLU A 66 5.09 6.47 15.70
N LEU A 67 6.10 6.18 14.89
CA LEU A 67 7.47 6.63 15.15
C LEU A 67 7.56 8.15 15.23
N ALA A 68 6.93 8.87 14.30
CA ALA A 68 6.89 10.33 14.32
C ALA A 68 6.16 10.87 15.56
N ALA A 69 5.02 10.28 15.93
CA ALA A 69 4.28 10.68 17.13
C ALA A 69 5.10 10.52 18.42
N VAL A 70 5.97 9.50 18.48
CA VAL A 70 6.87 9.27 19.61
C VAL A 70 8.09 10.19 19.58
N LEU A 71 8.74 10.36 18.42
CA LEU A 71 10.00 11.12 18.31
C LEU A 71 9.80 12.63 18.20
N LEU A 72 8.67 13.07 17.64
CA LEU A 72 8.32 14.46 17.36
C LEU A 72 6.90 14.75 17.89
N PRO A 73 6.70 14.75 19.22
CA PRO A 73 5.37 14.96 19.78
C PRO A 73 4.89 16.40 19.53
N GLY A 74 3.72 16.55 18.92
CA GLY A 74 3.04 17.83 18.74
C GLY A 74 3.47 18.68 17.54
N SER A 75 4.29 18.12 16.64
CA SER A 75 4.60 18.70 15.32
C SER A 75 3.51 18.44 14.28
#